data_AF-A0A3C1NA55-F1
#
_entry.id   AF-A0A3C1NA55-F1
#
_cell.length_a   1.000
_cell.length_b   1.000
_cell.length_c   1.000
_cell.angle_alpha   90.00
_cell.angle_beta   90.00
_cell.angle_gamma   90.00
#
_symmetry.space_group_name_H-M   'P 1'
#
loop_
_entity.id
_entity.type
_entity.pdbx_description
1 polymer ?
#
loop_
_entity_poly.entity_id
_entity_poly.type
_entity_poly.pdbx_seq_one_letter_code
_entity_poly.pdbx_strand_id
1 'polypeptide(L)'
;RVLYGHVFRNAMLIVIAGFPSAFVGILFTGSLLIEIIFSLDGLGLLGFEAAFARDYPVMFGTLFFFSLLGLGLNLVGDLMYMVIDPRIDFESREV
;
A
#
# COMPACT_ATOMS: atom_id res chain seq x y z
N ARG A 1 -0.08 -21.41 23.50
CA ARG A 1 0.18 -20.05 24.05
C ARG A 1 1.41 -19.37 23.44
N VAL A 2 2.56 -20.05 23.32
CA VAL A 2 3.77 -19.47 22.70
C VAL A 2 3.60 -19.16 21.20
N LEU A 3 2.92 -20.05 20.45
CA LEU A 3 2.69 -19.87 19.01
C LEU A 3 1.91 -18.57 18.69
N TYR A 4 0.72 -18.39 19.27
CA TYR A 4 -0.12 -17.22 19.03
C TYR A 4 0.28 -15.97 19.81
N GLY A 5 1.01 -16.12 20.93
CA GLY A 5 1.35 -14.98 21.79
C GLY A 5 2.73 -14.37 21.52
N HIS A 6 3.72 -15.15 21.11
CA HIS A 6 5.10 -14.68 20.93
C HIS A 6 5.57 -14.84 19.49
N VAL A 7 5.41 -16.03 18.90
CA VAL A 7 5.84 -16.27 17.52
C VAL A 7 5.01 -15.47 16.52
N PHE A 8 3.69 -15.42 16.71
CA PHE A 8 2.79 -14.66 15.85
C PHE A 8 3.09 -13.16 15.85
N ARG A 9 3.32 -12.54 17.01
CA ARG A 9 3.68 -11.10 17.09
C ARG A 9 4.97 -10.81 16.33
N ASN A 10 6.00 -11.63 16.52
CA ASN A 10 7.30 -11.41 15.88
C ASN A 10 7.26 -11.71 14.36
N ALA A 11 6.50 -12.72 13.94
CA ALA A 11 6.32 -13.04 12.52
C ALA A 11 5.45 -11.99 11.79
N MET A 12 4.44 -11.44 12.46
CA MET A 12 3.55 -10.44 11.88
C MET A 12 4.25 -9.11 11.58
N LEU A 13 5.29 -8.73 12.33
CA LEU A 13 6.07 -7.52 12.06
C LEU A 13 6.64 -7.51 10.64
N ILE A 14 7.19 -8.65 10.18
CA ILE A 14 7.74 -8.78 8.82
C ILE A 14 6.62 -8.61 7.77
N VAL A 15 5.45 -9.18 8.03
CA VAL A 15 4.31 -9.10 7.12
C VAL A 15 3.80 -7.67 7.04
N ILE A 16 3.59 -6.99 8.17
CA ILE A 16 3.09 -5.61 8.21
C ILE A 16 4.11 -4.63 7.59
N ALA A 17 5.41 -4.88 7.75
CA ALA A 17 6.46 -4.10 7.10
C ALA A 17 6.41 -4.17 5.58
N GLY A 18 6.26 -5.38 5.05
CA GLY A 18 6.28 -5.62 3.61
C GLY A 18 4.94 -5.38 2.93
N PHE A 19 3.83 -5.50 3.66
CA PHE A 19 2.50 -5.55 3.06
C PHE A 19 2.10 -4.25 2.34
N PRO A 20 2.22 -3.05 2.93
CA PRO A 20 1.83 -1.81 2.25
C PRO A 20 2.57 -1.61 0.93
N SER A 21 3.89 -1.82 0.92
CA SER A 21 4.72 -1.64 -0.28
C SER A 21 4.43 -2.70 -1.34
N ALA A 22 4.32 -3.97 -0.95
CA ALA A 22 3.96 -5.06 -1.85
C ALA A 22 2.56 -4.87 -2.45
N PHE A 23 1.59 -4.45 -1.64
CA PHE A 23 0.21 -4.24 -2.08
C PHE A 23 0.10 -3.09 -3.07
N VAL A 24 0.77 -1.96 -2.81
CA VAL A 24 0.83 -0.83 -3.77
C VAL A 24 1.51 -1.27 -5.08
N GLY A 25 2.63 -1.99 -5.01
CA GLY A 25 3.34 -2.45 -6.21
C GLY A 25 2.50 -3.41 -7.08
N ILE A 26 1.78 -4.33 -6.44
CA ILE A 26 0.86 -5.25 -7.11
C ILE A 26 -0.32 -4.49 -7.72
N LEU A 27 -0.90 -3.51 -7.02
CA LEU A 27 -1.99 -2.72 -7.58
C LEU A 27 -1.52 -1.88 -8.78
N PHE A 28 -0.35 -1.26 -8.73
CA PHE A 28 0.13 -0.47 -9.87
C PHE A 28 0.47 -1.32 -11.09
N THR A 29 1.22 -2.40 -10.89
CA THR A 29 1.75 -3.19 -12.02
C THR A 29 0.76 -4.26 -12.46
N GLY A 30 0.12 -4.92 -11.49
CA GLY A 30 -0.83 -6.00 -11.73
C GLY A 30 -2.18 -5.51 -12.22
N SER A 31 -2.72 -4.39 -11.67
CA SER A 31 -4.03 -3.88 -12.09
C SER A 31 -4.02 -3.48 -13.55
N LEU A 32 -2.98 -2.78 -14.02
CA LEU A 32 -2.85 -2.40 -15.43
C LEU A 32 -2.84 -3.62 -16.36
N LEU A 33 -2.07 -4.67 -16.05
CA LEU A 33 -2.04 -5.88 -16.88
C LEU A 33 -3.39 -6.60 -16.89
N ILE A 34 -4.05 -6.69 -15.73
CA ILE A 34 -5.38 -7.30 -15.62
C ILE A 34 -6.42 -6.50 -16.41
N GLU A 35 -6.41 -5.18 -16.28
CA GLU A 35 -7.31 -4.27 -16.99
C GLU A 35 -7.17 -4.41 -18.51
N ILE A 36 -5.93 -4.50 -19.02
CA ILE A 36 -5.67 -4.72 -20.45
C ILE A 36 -6.12 -6.12 -20.90
N ILE A 37 -5.72 -7.18 -20.20
CA ILE A 37 -6.01 -8.57 -20.62
C ILE A 37 -7.51 -8.86 -20.60
N PHE A 38 -8.22 -8.35 -19.60
CA PHE A 38 -9.66 -8.60 -19.42
C PHE A 38 -10.54 -7.49 -20.01
N SER A 39 -9.96 -6.47 -20.65
CA SER A 39 -10.69 -5.33 -21.22
C SER A 39 -11.62 -4.66 -20.20
N LEU A 40 -11.08 -4.40 -19.01
CA LEU A 40 -11.80 -3.73 -17.92
C LEU A 40 -11.42 -2.25 -17.90
N ASP A 41 -12.42 -1.39 -17.68
CA ASP A 41 -12.19 0.03 -17.43
C ASP A 41 -11.68 0.21 -16.00
N GLY A 42 -10.45 0.70 -15.85
CA GLY A 42 -9.84 0.91 -14.54
C GLY A 42 -8.88 2.10 -14.51
N LEU A 43 -8.45 2.44 -13.29
CA LEU A 43 -7.60 3.60 -13.04
C LEU A 43 -6.16 3.38 -13.52
N GLY A 44 -5.69 2.14 -13.59
CA GLY A 44 -4.36 1.81 -14.10
C GLY A 44 -4.27 2.08 -15.60
N LEU A 45 -5.23 1.58 -16.36
CA LEU A 45 -5.41 1.81 -17.78
C LEU A 45 -5.65 3.28 -18.08
N LEU A 46 -6.54 3.95 -17.32
CA LEU A 46 -6.82 5.38 -17.49
C LEU A 46 -5.56 6.24 -17.33
N GLY A 47 -4.76 5.99 -16.30
CA GLY A 47 -3.51 6.71 -16.08
C GLY A 47 -2.47 6.46 -17.18
N PHE A 48 -2.41 5.22 -17.68
CA PHE A 48 -1.52 4.82 -18.77
C PHE A 48 -1.90 5.49 -20.10
N GLU A 49 -3.17 5.45 -20.47
CA GLU A 49 -3.69 6.09 -21.68
C GLU A 49 -3.52 7.61 -21.61
N ALA A 50 -3.80 8.23 -20.46
CA ALA A 50 -3.58 9.65 -20.25
C ALA A 50 -2.11 10.06 -20.44
N ALA A 51 -1.16 9.24 -19.96
CA ALA A 51 0.26 9.48 -20.17
C ALA A 51 0.64 9.40 -21.67
N PHE A 52 0.11 8.42 -22.41
CA PHE A 52 0.33 8.28 -23.85
C PHE A 52 -0.31 9.41 -24.66
N ALA A 53 -1.54 9.81 -24.31
CA ALA A 53 -2.27 10.89 -24.94
C ALA A 53 -1.78 12.29 -24.52
N ARG A 54 -0.84 12.37 -23.57
CA ARG A 54 -0.35 13.61 -22.95
C ARG A 54 -1.47 14.45 -22.31
N ASP A 55 -2.48 13.77 -21.78
CA ASP A 55 -3.53 14.37 -20.98
C ASP A 55 -3.02 14.60 -19.55
N TYR A 56 -2.27 15.69 -19.37
CA TYR A 56 -1.64 16.02 -18.09
C TYR A 56 -2.64 16.14 -16.92
N PRO A 57 -3.83 16.77 -17.09
CA PRO A 57 -4.84 16.79 -16.02
C PRO A 57 -5.23 15.40 -15.51
N VAL A 58 -5.57 14.47 -16.43
CA VAL A 58 -5.98 13.11 -16.04
C VAL A 58 -4.79 12.33 -15.49
N MET A 59 -3.61 12.46 -16.11
CA MET A 59 -2.38 11.83 -15.64
C MET A 59 -2.05 12.26 -14.20
N PHE A 60 -2.07 13.57 -13.89
CA PHE A 60 -1.79 14.03 -12.53
C PHE A 60 -2.91 13.67 -11.54
N GLY A 61 -4.17 13.63 -11.98
CA GLY A 61 -5.29 13.18 -11.16
C GLY A 61 -5.14 11.72 -10.73
N THR A 62 -4.78 10.83 -11.67
CA THR A 62 -4.55 9.41 -11.37
C THR A 62 -3.32 9.23 -10.46
N LEU A 63 -2.21 9.91 -10.74
CA LEU A 63 -1.01 9.89 -9.89
C LEU A 63 -1.29 10.37 -8.46
N PHE A 64 -2.05 11.45 -8.31
CA PHE A 64 -2.45 11.97 -7.00
C PHE A 64 -3.28 10.93 -6.24
N PHE A 65 -4.30 10.34 -6.87
CA PHE A 65 -5.16 9.35 -6.25
C PHE A 65 -4.36 8.13 -5.76
N PHE A 66 -3.47 7.60 -6.60
CA PHE A 66 -2.65 6.46 -6.19
C PHE A 66 -1.65 6.81 -5.09
N SER A 67 -1.07 8.02 -5.12
CA SER A 67 -0.17 8.49 -4.07
C SER A 67 -0.90 8.62 -2.74
N LEU A 68 -2.13 9.14 -2.75
CA LEU A 68 -2.98 9.25 -1.57
C LEU A 68 -3.34 7.88 -1.01
N LEU A 69 -3.68 6.92 -1.89
CA LEU A 69 -3.96 5.54 -1.52
C LEU A 69 -2.74 4.87 -0.88
N GLY A 70 -1.57 5.06 -1.50
CA GLY A 70 -0.29 4.56 -0.97
C GLY A 70 0.02 5.14 0.42
N LEU A 71 -0.18 6.44 0.63
CA LEU A 71 -0.01 7.08 1.93
C LEU A 71 -1.00 6.49 2.95
N GLY A 72 -2.26 6.32 2.57
CA GLY A 72 -3.28 5.69 3.41
C GLY A 72 -2.90 4.27 3.85
N LEU A 73 -2.36 3.45 2.94
CA LEU A 73 -1.88 2.10 3.27
C LEU A 73 -0.66 2.10 4.18
N ASN A 74 0.27 3.04 4.00
CA ASN A 74 1.40 3.20 4.92
C ASN A 74 0.91 3.57 6.32
N LEU A 75 -0.02 4.53 6.43
CA LEU A 75 -0.62 4.91 7.71
C LEU A 75 -1.35 3.74 8.37
N VAL A 76 -2.11 2.95 7.60
CA VAL A 76 -2.74 1.73 8.11
C VAL A 76 -1.68 0.73 8.60
N GLY A 77 -0.56 0.59 7.88
CA GLY A 77 0.59 -0.19 8.33
C GLY A 77 1.13 0.27 9.68
N ASP A 78 1.37 1.57 9.83
CA ASP A 78 1.84 2.19 11.08
C ASP A 78 0.88 1.94 12.25
N LEU A 79 -0.43 2.05 12.03
CA LEU A 79 -1.44 1.74 13.05
C LEU A 79 -1.46 0.24 13.40
N MET A 80 -1.32 -0.64 12.40
CA MET A 80 -1.28 -2.08 12.59
C MET A 80 -0.05 -2.52 13.40
N TYR A 81 1.08 -1.83 13.26
CA TYR A 81 2.25 -2.06 14.11
C TYR A 81 1.95 -1.84 15.58
N MET A 82 1.29 -0.72 15.92
CA MET A 82 0.92 -0.39 17.30
C MET A 82 -0.04 -1.42 17.91
N VAL A 83 -1.01 -1.90 17.12
CA VAL A 83 -2.00 -2.89 17.59
C VAL A 83 -1.35 -4.25 17.85
N ILE A 84 -0.40 -4.66 17.00
CA ILE A 84 0.18 -6.00 17.04
C ILE A 84 1.35 -6.09 18.03
N ASP A 85 2.15 -5.03 18.14
CA ASP A 85 3.19 -4.92 19.17
C ASP A 85 3.05 -3.61 19.97
N PRO A 86 2.33 -3.62 21.11
CA PRO A 86 2.19 -2.44 21.97
C PRO A 86 3.50 -2.03 22.68
N ARG A 87 4.63 -2.71 22.43
CA ARG A 87 5.96 -2.24 22.85
C ARG A 87 6.52 -1.17 21.93
N ILE A 88 5.97 -1.05 20.71
CA ILE A 88 6.26 0.05 19.79
C ILE A 88 5.42 1.23 20.27
N ASP A 89 5.88 1.83 21.37
CA ASP A 89 5.28 3.03 21.93
C ASP A 89 6.02 4.27 21.40
N PHE A 90 5.26 5.25 20.92
CA PHE A 90 5.80 6.53 20.45
C PHE A 90 6.23 7.43 21.62
N GLU A 91 5.89 7.09 22.87
CA GLU A 91 6.14 7.95 24.04
C GLU A 91 7.57 7.94 24.58
N SER A 92 8.39 6.89 24.43
CA SER A 92 9.63 6.79 25.23
C SER A 92 10.94 7.05 24.47
N ARG A 93 11.00 8.10 23.64
CA ARG A 93 12.30 8.70 23.28
C ARG A 93 12.58 9.89 24.19
N GLU A 94 12.65 9.62 25.50
CA GLU A 94 13.36 10.52 26.41
C GLU A 94 14.86 10.34 26.14
N VAL A 95 15.48 11.39 25.60
CA VAL A 95 16.93 11.53 25.46
C VAL A 95 17.44 12.31 26.66
#